data_AF-A0A8J7Z4X3-F1
#
_entry.id   AF-A0A8J7Z4X3-F1
#
_cell.length_a   1.000
_cell.length_b   1.000
_cell.length_c   1.000
_cell.angle_alpha   90.00
_cell.angle_beta   90.00
_cell.angle_gamma   90.00
#
_symmetry.space_group_name_H-M   'P 1'
#
loop_
_entity.id
_entity.type
_entity.pdbx_description
1 polymer ?
#
loop_
_entity_poly.entity_id
_entity_poly.type
_entity_poly.pdbx_seq_one_letter_code
_entity_poly.pdbx_strand_id
1 'polypeptide(L)'
;MLVAIFIGVMLLAFYPAFSVVTGAKLTLRDNWIGISLGLFAQAGIAEEVLFRGYLFGHLRKGRTFWHAALLSLLPFVAVHVLLFASLNWIIAIASTLLAVATAFPFCYFYDLNRRTIWASALIHWIVQGAIKLVMIPDGSSLTISLGWMAMCAAVPYVVFGFRNQLDLKPATDERQLTSR
;
A
#
# COMPACT_ATOMS: atom_id res chain seq x y z
N MET A 1 2.94 5.51 -13.08
CA MET A 1 1.81 6.26 -12.54
C MET A 1 0.47 5.72 -13.03
N LEU A 2 0.25 5.58 -14.35
CA LEU A 2 -1.00 5.04 -14.90
C LEU A 2 -1.44 3.70 -14.30
N VAL A 3 -0.50 2.75 -14.12
CA VAL A 3 -0.77 1.45 -13.47
C VAL A 3 -1.29 1.61 -12.04
N ALA A 4 -0.74 2.57 -11.27
CA ALA A 4 -1.20 2.86 -9.91
C ALA A 4 -2.61 3.49 -9.92
N ILE A 5 -2.89 4.39 -10.87
CA ILE A 5 -4.23 4.96 -11.02
C ILE A 5 -5.25 3.84 -11.36
N PHE A 6 -4.92 2.97 -12.30
CA PHE A 6 -5.76 1.83 -12.68
C PHE A 6 -6.06 0.91 -11.49
N ILE A 7 -5.03 0.50 -10.76
CA ILE A 7 -5.17 -0.32 -9.54
C ILE A 7 -5.97 0.43 -8.45
N GLY A 8 -5.75 1.74 -8.29
CA GLY A 8 -6.50 2.57 -7.37
C GLY A 8 -8.00 2.62 -7.70
N VAL A 9 -8.36 2.72 -8.98
CA VAL A 9 -9.76 2.65 -9.45
C VAL A 9 -10.36 1.27 -9.16
N MET A 10 -9.62 0.18 -9.44
CA MET A 10 -10.09 -1.17 -9.12
C MET A 10 -10.35 -1.37 -7.62
N LEU A 11 -9.47 -0.83 -6.77
CA LEU A 11 -9.65 -0.86 -5.32
C LEU A 11 -10.89 -0.06 -4.93
N LEU A 12 -11.00 1.21 -5.33
CA LEU A 12 -12.13 2.07 -4.96
C LEU A 12 -13.48 1.56 -5.45
N ALA A 13 -13.52 0.78 -6.54
CA ALA A 13 -14.73 0.10 -7.02
C ALA A 13 -15.30 -0.92 -6.02
N PHE A 14 -14.53 -1.36 -5.03
CA PHE A 14 -14.99 -2.23 -3.95
C PHE A 14 -16.20 -1.64 -3.21
N TYR A 15 -16.19 -0.36 -2.86
CA TYR A 15 -17.27 0.26 -2.06
C TYR A 15 -18.63 0.28 -2.77
N PRO A 16 -18.76 0.79 -4.01
CA PRO A 16 -20.02 0.71 -4.72
C PRO A 16 -20.44 -0.74 -4.99
N ALA A 17 -19.51 -1.65 -5.32
CA ALA A 17 -19.84 -3.06 -5.51
C ALA A 17 -20.38 -3.71 -4.22
N PHE A 18 -19.73 -3.45 -3.08
CA PHE A 18 -20.16 -3.94 -1.77
C PHE A 18 -21.55 -3.41 -1.42
N SER A 19 -21.81 -2.11 -1.65
CA SER A 19 -23.12 -1.48 -1.44
C SER A 19 -24.22 -2.14 -2.27
N VAL A 20 -23.95 -2.42 -3.56
CA VAL A 20 -24.92 -3.10 -4.46
C VAL A 20 -25.20 -4.53 -4.00
N VAL A 21 -24.17 -5.29 -3.62
CA VAL A 21 -24.33 -6.70 -3.24
C VAL A 21 -25.02 -6.88 -1.89
N THR A 22 -24.74 -5.99 -0.93
CA THR A 22 -25.22 -6.12 0.45
C THR A 22 -26.43 -5.26 0.78
N GLY A 23 -26.76 -4.28 -0.06
CA GLY A 23 -27.75 -3.24 0.23
C GLY A 23 -27.27 -2.22 1.29
N ALA A 24 -26.01 -2.27 1.71
CA ALA A 24 -25.47 -1.37 2.73
C ALA A 24 -25.34 0.07 2.21
N LYS A 25 -25.94 1.03 2.92
CA LYS A 25 -25.82 2.46 2.60
C LYS A 25 -24.51 3.02 3.12
N LEU A 26 -23.49 3.00 2.28
CA LEU A 26 -22.19 3.61 2.55
C LEU A 26 -22.26 5.12 2.24
N THR A 27 -21.85 5.94 3.20
CA THR A 27 -21.75 7.39 3.03
C THR A 27 -20.34 7.86 3.42
N LEU A 28 -19.91 9.01 2.91
CA LEU A 28 -18.64 9.59 3.33
C LEU A 28 -18.77 10.18 4.73
N ARG A 29 -17.70 10.09 5.51
CA ARG A 29 -17.59 10.72 6.82
C ARG A 29 -17.57 12.24 6.70
N ASP A 30 -18.07 12.92 7.72
CA ASP A 30 -17.89 14.37 7.85
C ASP A 30 -16.40 14.74 7.79
N ASN A 31 -16.10 15.87 7.14
CA ASN A 31 -14.73 16.33 6.94
C ASN A 31 -13.81 15.30 6.25
N TRP A 32 -14.35 14.41 5.41
CA TRP A 32 -13.56 13.40 4.70
C TRP A 32 -12.39 13.99 3.91
N ILE A 33 -12.51 15.22 3.38
CA ILE A 33 -11.42 15.89 2.66
C ILE A 33 -10.22 16.12 3.58
N GLY A 34 -10.43 16.75 4.75
CA GLY A 34 -9.36 17.01 5.72
C GLY A 34 -8.74 15.71 6.24
N ILE A 35 -9.57 14.71 6.53
CA ILE A 35 -9.12 13.37 6.95
C ILE A 35 -8.27 12.72 5.85
N SER A 36 -8.72 12.81 4.60
CA SER A 36 -8.04 12.23 3.45
C SER A 36 -6.69 12.87 3.19
N LEU A 37 -6.59 14.20 3.32
CA LEU A 37 -5.31 14.92 3.23
C LEU A 37 -4.34 14.49 4.34
N GLY A 38 -4.82 14.34 5.58
CA GLY A 38 -4.01 13.83 6.69
C GLY A 38 -3.52 12.40 6.44
N LEU A 39 -4.38 11.53 5.93
CA LEU A 39 -4.03 10.15 5.57
C LEU A 39 -3.05 10.09 4.40
N PHE A 40 -3.16 10.98 3.42
CA PHE A 40 -2.19 11.08 2.33
C PHE A 40 -0.83 11.56 2.85
N ALA A 41 -0.80 12.55 3.74
CA ALA A 41 0.43 13.02 4.36
C ALA A 41 1.11 11.94 5.21
N GLN A 42 0.34 11.18 6.01
CA GLN A 42 0.87 10.10 6.84
C GLN A 42 1.24 8.86 6.01
N ALA A 43 0.25 8.17 5.44
CA ALA A 43 0.45 6.89 4.77
C ALA A 43 1.09 7.05 3.39
N GLY A 44 0.64 8.05 2.63
CA GLY A 44 1.14 8.31 1.28
C GLY A 44 2.56 8.88 1.30
N ILE A 45 2.83 9.91 2.10
CA ILE A 45 4.12 10.61 2.07
C ILE A 45 5.05 10.08 3.16
N ALA A 46 4.72 10.23 4.45
CA ALA A 46 5.67 9.95 5.52
C ALA A 46 6.13 8.48 5.55
N GLU A 47 5.18 7.54 5.48
CA GLU A 47 5.51 6.11 5.47
C GLU A 47 6.26 5.70 4.19
N GLU A 48 5.87 6.19 3.01
CA GLU A 48 6.57 5.83 1.77
C GLU A 48 7.96 6.45 1.64
N VAL A 49 8.15 7.68 2.14
CA VAL A 49 9.49 8.28 2.25
C VAL A 49 10.38 7.39 3.12
N LEU A 50 9.90 6.98 4.30
CA LEU A 50 10.67 6.16 5.23
C LEU A 50 10.95 4.75 4.69
N PHE A 51 9.90 4.02 4.30
CA PHE A 51 10.03 2.61 3.97
C PHE A 51 10.48 2.37 2.53
N ARG A 52 10.00 3.15 1.56
CA ARG A 52 10.31 2.92 0.13
C ARG A 52 11.47 3.79 -0.31
N GLY A 53 11.40 5.09 -0.06
CA GLY A 53 12.45 6.05 -0.43
C GLY A 53 13.77 5.80 0.30
N TYR A 54 13.73 5.71 1.63
CA TYR A 54 14.93 5.56 2.45
C TYR A 54 15.33 4.09 2.63
N LEU A 55 14.52 3.27 3.30
CA LEU A 55 14.91 1.91 3.69
C LEU A 55 15.06 0.96 2.49
N PHE A 56 13.99 0.70 1.75
CA PHE A 56 14.03 -0.18 0.58
C PHE A 56 14.98 0.37 -0.48
N GLY A 57 14.88 1.67 -0.79
CA GLY A 57 15.76 2.35 -1.74
C GLY A 57 17.25 2.21 -1.40
N HIS A 58 17.61 2.26 -0.11
CA HIS A 58 18.97 1.98 0.35
C HIS A 58 19.34 0.51 0.20
N LEU A 59 18.49 -0.42 0.68
CA LEU A 59 18.74 -1.86 0.61
C LEU A 59 18.86 -2.37 -0.82
N ARG A 60 18.11 -1.77 -1.75
CA ARG A 60 18.07 -2.11 -3.18
C ARG A 60 19.38 -1.80 -3.89
N LYS A 61 20.19 -0.85 -3.38
CA LYS A 61 21.57 -0.62 -3.86
C LYS A 61 22.40 -1.87 -3.58
N GLY A 62 22.84 -2.55 -4.65
CA GLY A 62 23.67 -3.76 -4.53
C GLY A 62 22.92 -5.06 -4.23
N ARG A 63 21.59 -5.07 -4.04
CA ARG A 63 20.79 -6.30 -3.84
C ARG A 63 19.75 -6.48 -4.93
N THR A 64 19.31 -7.71 -5.18
CA THR A 64 18.15 -7.96 -6.05
C THR A 64 16.86 -7.47 -5.40
N PHE A 65 15.81 -7.28 -6.21
CA PHE A 65 14.50 -6.81 -5.74
C PHE A 65 13.99 -7.63 -4.55
N TRP A 66 13.92 -8.96 -4.70
CA TRP A 66 13.36 -9.85 -3.69
C TRP A 66 14.12 -9.81 -2.37
N HIS A 67 15.46 -9.76 -2.41
CA HIS A 67 16.26 -9.65 -1.19
C HIS A 67 16.04 -8.31 -0.48
N ALA A 68 16.04 -7.20 -1.23
CA ALA A 68 15.79 -5.90 -0.64
C ALA A 68 14.36 -5.79 -0.07
N ALA A 69 13.36 -6.31 -0.80
CA ALA A 69 11.96 -6.30 -0.39
C ALA A 69 11.77 -7.12 0.90
N LEU A 70 12.30 -8.35 0.97
CA LEU A 70 12.23 -9.21 2.16
C LEU A 70 12.90 -8.58 3.38
N LEU A 71 14.03 -7.90 3.21
CA LEU A 71 14.68 -7.19 4.32
C LEU A 71 13.88 -5.96 4.76
N SER A 72 13.32 -5.20 3.82
CA SER A 72 12.51 -4.02 4.12
C SER A 72 11.15 -4.35 4.76
N LEU A 73 10.63 -5.56 4.50
CA LEU A 73 9.39 -6.09 5.06
C LEU A 73 9.43 -6.09 6.60
N LEU A 74 10.56 -6.47 7.21
CA LEU A 74 10.65 -6.67 8.66
C LEU A 74 10.29 -5.42 9.48
N PRO A 75 10.96 -4.27 9.31
CA PRO A 75 10.58 -3.06 10.05
C PRO A 75 9.23 -2.50 9.61
N PHE A 76 8.81 -2.69 8.35
CA PHE A 76 7.49 -2.27 7.89
C PHE A 76 6.38 -3.03 8.63
N VAL A 77 6.50 -4.36 8.77
CA VAL A 77 5.53 -5.17 9.53
C VAL A 77 5.62 -4.90 11.02
N ALA A 78 6.82 -4.68 11.56
CA ALA A 78 7.03 -4.43 12.99
C ALA A 78 6.23 -3.23 13.50
N VAL A 79 6.18 -2.12 12.75
CA VAL A 79 5.38 -0.95 13.17
C VAL A 79 3.87 -1.23 13.17
N HIS A 80 3.40 -2.19 12.36
CA HIS A 80 1.99 -2.59 12.30
C HIS A 80 1.58 -3.50 13.46
N VAL A 81 2.53 -4.09 14.20
CA VAL A 81 2.22 -4.83 15.45
C VAL A 81 1.60 -3.91 16.50
N LEU A 82 1.88 -2.60 16.45
CA LEU A 82 1.26 -1.61 17.33
C LEU A 82 -0.27 -1.48 17.14
N LEU A 83 -0.82 -1.97 16.02
CA LEU A 83 -2.26 -1.98 15.78
C LEU A 83 -3.04 -2.80 16.82
N PHE A 84 -2.40 -3.83 17.43
CA PHE A 84 -3.01 -4.63 18.50
C PHE A 84 -3.34 -3.81 19.74
N ALA A 85 -2.72 -2.64 19.94
CA ALA A 85 -3.00 -1.76 21.07
C ALA A 85 -4.27 -0.92 20.90
N SER A 86 -4.82 -0.83 19.67
CA SER A 86 -5.93 0.10 19.37
C SER A 86 -7.08 -0.52 18.56
N LEU A 87 -6.88 -1.69 17.95
CA LEU A 87 -7.89 -2.36 17.14
C LEU A 87 -8.35 -3.67 17.79
N ASN A 88 -9.54 -4.13 17.38
CA ASN A 88 -9.95 -5.51 17.64
C ASN A 88 -8.89 -6.48 17.09
N TRP A 89 -8.61 -7.55 17.84
CA TRP A 89 -7.55 -8.50 17.51
C TRP A 89 -7.67 -9.11 16.10
N ILE A 90 -8.88 -9.43 15.63
CA ILE A 90 -9.09 -9.99 14.29
C ILE A 90 -8.68 -8.97 13.22
N ILE A 91 -9.10 -7.71 13.39
CA ILE A 91 -8.74 -6.60 12.50
C ILE A 91 -7.24 -6.31 12.56
N ALA A 92 -6.63 -6.37 13.75
CA ALA A 92 -5.19 -6.15 13.93
C ALA A 92 -4.35 -7.24 13.24
N ILE A 93 -4.73 -8.52 13.40
CA ILE A 93 -4.11 -9.65 12.70
C ILE A 93 -4.24 -9.46 11.18
N ALA A 94 -5.46 -9.22 10.69
CA ALA A 94 -5.71 -9.05 9.26
C ALA A 94 -4.95 -7.84 8.68
N SER A 95 -4.87 -6.73 9.41
CA SER A 95 -4.10 -5.54 8.99
C SER A 95 -2.59 -5.79 8.99
N THR A 96 -2.08 -6.58 9.93
CA THR A 96 -0.66 -6.96 9.97
C THR A 96 -0.32 -7.89 8.81
N LEU A 97 -1.18 -8.87 8.51
CA LEU A 97 -1.04 -9.72 7.32
C LEU A 97 -1.15 -8.92 6.02
N LEU A 98 -2.02 -7.90 5.98
CA LEU A 98 -2.11 -6.98 4.86
C LEU A 98 -0.81 -6.19 4.68
N ALA A 99 -0.16 -5.74 5.75
CA ALA A 99 1.16 -5.10 5.67
C ALA A 99 2.21 -6.05 5.07
N VAL A 100 2.17 -7.34 5.43
CA VAL A 100 3.03 -8.37 4.81
C VAL A 100 2.76 -8.48 3.32
N ALA A 101 1.50 -8.62 2.92
CA ALA A 101 1.12 -8.81 1.52
C ALA A 101 1.44 -7.58 0.65
N THR A 102 1.21 -6.37 1.18
CA THR A 102 1.35 -5.12 0.40
C THR A 102 2.80 -4.61 0.31
N ALA A 103 3.71 -5.09 1.17
CA ALA A 103 5.11 -4.70 1.14
C ALA A 103 5.75 -4.89 -0.26
N PHE A 104 5.51 -6.04 -0.88
CA PHE A 104 6.08 -6.40 -2.18
C PHE A 104 5.56 -5.53 -3.34
N PRO A 105 4.25 -5.41 -3.59
CA PRO A 105 3.75 -4.55 -4.67
C PRO A 105 4.14 -3.08 -4.45
N PHE A 106 4.23 -2.58 -3.20
CA PHE A 106 4.64 -1.19 -2.97
C PHE A 106 6.12 -0.97 -3.30
N CYS A 107 7.00 -1.91 -2.92
CA CYS A 107 8.39 -1.89 -3.38
C CYS A 107 8.49 -1.96 -4.91
N TYR A 108 7.64 -2.76 -5.55
CA TYR A 108 7.62 -2.89 -7.00
C TYR A 108 7.13 -1.60 -7.69
N PHE A 109 6.12 -0.93 -7.15
CA PHE A 109 5.70 0.39 -7.62
C PHE A 109 6.85 1.40 -7.58
N TYR A 110 7.63 1.40 -6.51
CA TYR A 110 8.80 2.27 -6.39
C TYR A 110 9.84 1.97 -7.50
N ASP A 111 10.23 0.70 -7.67
CA ASP A 111 11.21 0.29 -8.69
C ASP A 111 10.70 0.55 -10.12
N LEU A 112 9.43 0.26 -10.41
CA LEU A 112 8.79 0.48 -11.72
C LEU A 112 8.71 1.96 -12.09
N ASN A 113 8.57 2.86 -11.10
CA ASN A 113 8.39 4.29 -11.32
C ASN A 113 9.68 5.09 -11.09
N ARG A 114 10.81 4.56 -11.59
CA ARG A 114 12.14 5.21 -11.52
C ARG A 114 12.53 5.62 -10.10
N ARG A 115 12.20 4.79 -9.11
CA ARG A 115 12.53 5.02 -7.69
C ARG A 115 11.93 6.29 -7.11
N THR A 116 10.74 6.66 -7.58
CA THR A 116 9.92 7.71 -6.97
C THR A 116 8.83 7.08 -6.10
N ILE A 117 8.46 7.77 -5.02
CA ILE A 117 7.45 7.26 -4.07
C ILE A 117 6.02 7.47 -4.56
N TRP A 118 5.77 8.33 -5.54
CA TRP A 118 4.41 8.81 -5.83
C TRP A 118 3.41 7.73 -6.20
N ALA A 119 3.85 6.70 -6.92
CA ALA A 119 2.97 5.59 -7.29
C ALA A 119 2.60 4.72 -6.08
N SER A 120 3.58 4.39 -5.22
CA SER A 120 3.31 3.63 -4.01
C SER A 120 2.54 4.47 -2.98
N ALA A 121 2.83 5.78 -2.88
CA ALA A 121 2.13 6.76 -2.04
C ALA A 121 0.62 6.82 -2.35
N LEU A 122 0.27 6.91 -3.63
CA LEU A 122 -1.12 6.90 -4.07
C LEU A 122 -1.83 5.61 -3.63
N ILE A 123 -1.23 4.45 -3.90
CA ILE A 123 -1.84 3.17 -3.54
C ILE A 123 -1.92 2.99 -2.03
N HIS A 124 -0.89 3.34 -1.28
CA HIS A 124 -0.88 3.20 0.17
C HIS A 124 -1.93 4.10 0.82
N TRP A 125 -2.05 5.35 0.37
CA TRP A 125 -3.13 6.25 0.80
C TRP A 125 -4.52 5.66 0.53
N ILE A 126 -4.74 5.07 -0.65
CA ILE A 126 -6.02 4.41 -0.96
C ILE A 126 -6.24 3.22 -0.02
N VAL A 127 -5.29 2.29 0.06
CA VAL A 127 -5.37 1.05 0.86
C VAL A 127 -5.65 1.35 2.34
N GLN A 128 -4.91 2.29 2.93
CA GLN A 128 -5.05 2.63 4.35
C GLN A 128 -6.21 3.59 4.61
N GLY A 129 -6.48 4.49 3.66
CA GLY A 129 -7.33 5.64 3.88
C GLY A 129 -8.78 5.41 3.51
N ALA A 130 -9.08 4.74 2.40
CA ALA A 130 -10.45 4.69 1.85
C ALA A 130 -11.47 4.17 2.87
N ILE A 131 -11.12 3.13 3.64
CA ILE A 131 -12.02 2.56 4.64
C ILE A 131 -12.29 3.51 5.82
N LYS A 132 -11.34 4.41 6.12
CA LYS A 132 -11.48 5.42 7.18
C LYS A 132 -12.33 6.62 6.76
N LEU A 133 -12.57 6.78 5.46
CA LEU A 133 -13.40 7.85 4.90
C LEU A 133 -14.88 7.48 4.77
N VAL A 134 -15.23 6.20 4.95
CA VAL A 134 -16.59 5.70 4.78
C VAL A 134 -17.22 5.44 6.14
N MET A 135 -18.47 5.88 6.30
CA MET A 135 -19.33 5.51 7.41
C MET A 135 -19.93 4.14 7.13
N ILE A 136 -19.68 3.19 8.02
CA ILE A 136 -20.06 1.79 7.88
C ILE A 136 -21.14 1.47 8.91
N PRO A 137 -22.30 0.92 8.51
CA PRO A 137 -23.31 0.45 9.45
C PRO A 137 -22.76 -0.63 10.40
N ASP A 138 -23.12 -0.59 11.68
CA ASP A 138 -22.54 -1.45 12.72
C ASP A 138 -22.61 -2.95 12.37
N GLY A 139 -23.71 -3.40 11.77
CA GLY A 139 -23.91 -4.80 11.35
C GLY A 139 -23.02 -5.29 10.21
N SER A 140 -22.26 -4.40 9.55
CA SER A 140 -21.40 -4.74 8.40
C SER A 140 -19.92 -4.43 8.63
N SER A 141 -19.54 -3.88 9.80
CA SER A 141 -18.20 -3.36 10.10
C SER A 141 -17.09 -4.40 9.89
N LEU A 142 -17.24 -5.59 10.47
CA LEU A 142 -16.24 -6.66 10.33
C LEU A 142 -16.15 -7.16 8.88
N THR A 143 -17.31 -7.44 8.27
CA THR A 143 -17.40 -7.99 6.91
C THR A 143 -16.77 -7.06 5.88
N ILE A 144 -17.11 -5.77 5.90
CA ILE A 144 -16.54 -4.81 4.95
C ILE A 144 -15.04 -4.61 5.21
N SER A 145 -14.60 -4.61 6.46
CA SER A 145 -13.19 -4.45 6.81
C SER A 145 -12.35 -5.61 6.28
N LEU A 146 -12.79 -6.84 6.52
CA LEU A 146 -12.10 -8.03 6.02
C LEU A 146 -12.15 -8.12 4.49
N GLY A 147 -13.30 -7.79 3.88
CA GLY A 147 -13.43 -7.74 2.42
C GLY A 147 -12.51 -6.70 1.78
N TRP A 148 -12.41 -5.50 2.38
CA TRP A 148 -11.50 -4.45 1.94
C TRP A 148 -10.05 -4.87 2.05
N MET A 149 -9.65 -5.48 3.18
CA MET A 149 -8.28 -5.97 3.37
C MET A 149 -7.95 -7.09 2.38
N ALA A 150 -8.87 -8.01 2.11
CA ALA A 150 -8.67 -9.06 1.11
C ALA A 150 -8.44 -8.47 -0.29
N MET A 151 -9.24 -7.46 -0.68
CA MET A 151 -9.04 -6.73 -1.94
C MET A 151 -7.70 -6.00 -1.98
N CYS A 152 -7.32 -5.32 -0.90
CA CYS A 152 -6.03 -4.64 -0.78
C CYS A 152 -4.84 -5.61 -0.79
N ALA A 153 -5.01 -6.85 -0.32
CA ALA A 153 -3.98 -7.86 -0.36
C ALA A 153 -3.80 -8.46 -1.77
N ALA A 154 -4.87 -8.55 -2.56
CA ALA A 154 -4.85 -9.20 -3.86
C ALA A 154 -4.59 -8.22 -5.03
N VAL A 155 -5.36 -7.14 -5.13
CA VAL A 155 -5.40 -6.29 -6.34
C VAL A 155 -4.05 -5.62 -6.63
N PRO A 156 -3.27 -5.10 -5.66
CA PRO A 156 -1.98 -4.48 -5.96
C PRO A 156 -0.98 -5.39 -6.66
N TYR A 157 -1.11 -6.72 -6.54
CA TYR A 157 -0.24 -7.68 -7.25
C TYR A 157 -0.39 -7.64 -8.77
N VAL A 158 -1.47 -7.05 -9.30
CA VAL A 158 -1.63 -6.78 -10.74
C VAL A 158 -0.44 -5.98 -11.29
N VAL A 159 0.24 -5.18 -10.47
CA VAL A 159 1.44 -4.43 -10.88
C VAL A 159 2.55 -5.32 -11.44
N PHE A 160 2.69 -6.55 -10.95
CA PHE A 160 3.72 -7.49 -11.42
C PHE A 160 3.49 -7.95 -12.87
N GLY A 161 2.26 -7.81 -13.39
CA GLY A 161 1.96 -8.06 -14.80
C GLY A 161 2.57 -7.03 -15.76
N PHE A 162 2.90 -5.83 -15.28
CA PHE A 162 3.44 -4.72 -16.10
C PHE A 162 4.97 -4.75 -16.18
N ARG A 163 5.53 -5.95 -16.41
CA ARG A 163 6.93 -6.30 -16.21
C ARG A 163 7.90 -5.36 -16.94
N ASN A 164 8.86 -4.83 -16.20
CA ASN A 164 10.14 -4.32 -16.72
C ASN A 164 11.25 -5.31 -16.30
N GLN A 165 12.37 -5.41 -17.02
CA GLN A 165 13.47 -6.39 -16.76
C GLN A 165 14.25 -6.13 -15.44
N LEU A 166 13.57 -5.92 -14.32
CA LEU A 166 14.11 -5.56 -13.00
C LEU A 166 14.63 -6.78 -12.21
N ASP A 167 14.28 -7.99 -12.64
CA ASP A 167 14.40 -9.23 -11.85
C ASP A 167 15.83 -9.75 -11.66
N LEU A 168 16.80 -9.32 -12.49
CA LEU A 168 18.06 -10.06 -12.62
C LEU A 168 19.32 -9.29 -12.20
N LYS A 169 19.25 -7.97 -11.99
CA LYS A 169 20.45 -7.18 -11.70
C LYS A 169 20.29 -6.28 -10.46
N PRO A 170 21.34 -6.17 -9.63
CA PRO A 170 21.44 -5.11 -8.65
C PRO A 170 21.20 -3.75 -9.31
N ALA A 171 20.62 -2.82 -8.57
CA ALA A 171 20.61 -1.43 -8.96
C ALA A 171 22.06 -0.95 -9.12
N THR A 172 22.51 -0.67 -10.35
CA THR A 172 23.81 -0.04 -10.59
C THR A 172 23.79 1.38 -10.03
N ASP A 173 24.86 1.76 -9.34
CA ASP A 173 25.06 3.12 -8.86
C ASP A 173 25.52 3.99 -10.04
N GLU A 174 24.64 4.88 -10.53
CA GLU A 174 24.95 5.78 -11.65
C GLU A 174 26.17 6.67 -11.36
N ARG A 175 26.57 6.83 -10.10
CA ARG A 175 27.79 7.55 -9.71
C ARG A 175 29.09 6.88 -10.19
N GLN A 176 29.08 5.60 -10.54
CA GLN A 176 30.26 4.91 -11.09
C GLN A 176 30.46 5.15 -12.59
N LEU A 177 29.47 5.72 -13.30
CA LEU A 177 29.55 5.95 -14.75
C LEU A 177 30.10 7.34 -15.11
N THR A 178 30.11 8.29 -14.17
CA THR A 178 30.59 9.67 -14.41
C THR A 178 32.03 9.91 -13.96
N SER A 179 32.76 8.87 -13.55
CA SER A 179 34.16 8.95 -13.10
C SER A 179 35.15 8.39 -14.13
N ARG A 180 34.84 8.50 -15.43
CA ARG A 180 35.75 8.14 -16.52
C ARG A 180 35.91 9.28 -17.51
#